data_AF-A0A398DB74-F1
#
_entry.id   AF-A0A398DB74-F1
#
_cell.length_a   1.000
_cell.length_b   1.000
_cell.length_c   1.000
_cell.angle_alpha   90.00
_cell.angle_beta   90.00
_cell.angle_gamma   90.00
#
_symmetry.space_group_name_H-M   'P 1'
#
loop_
_entity.id
_entity.type
_entity.pdbx_description
1 polymer ?
#
loop_
_entity_poly.entity_id
_entity_poly.type
_entity_poly.pdbx_seq_one_letter_code
_entity_poly.pdbx_strand_id
1 'polypeptide(L)'
;MTLKELQQLTGLEGDVIAVLEQTEDLTGKPIEFVEDEHLPVLASVRIARSSMPAHVIRFREADPVLLPHLIAHECGHVQRIYATPPDRRLAPVTKSKHIDRVFRILAADPCVTLDTMDEQQAREMLTIWHQGMVNQVVNLNVDYRIESWLYREYPGVRPNQAKSIALQVQMSVAGLASNVKRDTPHMVYEGSNAVNYAYLRSVGIMLGRNLVRDYTDSTIVVLGKRLAAVLEEPDTGFEGDVRESNEWAAMLGISDWFDWQAFEDVPASYLSGSPRT
;
A
#
# COMPACT_ATOMS: atom_id res chain seq x y z
N MET A 1 -19.38 7.56 -10.31
CA MET A 1 -19.88 8.77 -9.65
C MET A 1 -19.12 9.99 -10.19
N THR A 2 -19.78 11.12 -10.40
CA THR A 2 -19.14 12.39 -10.80
C THR A 2 -18.51 13.09 -9.61
N LEU A 3 -17.52 13.97 -9.82
CA LEU A 3 -16.94 14.79 -8.75
C LEU A 3 -18.02 15.59 -8.02
N LYS A 4 -18.97 16.17 -8.75
CA LYS A 4 -20.06 16.96 -8.15
C LYS A 4 -20.95 16.12 -7.22
N GLU A 5 -21.29 14.90 -7.60
CA GLU A 5 -22.04 13.97 -6.74
C GLU A 5 -21.23 13.62 -5.48
N LEU A 6 -19.93 13.36 -5.64
CA LEU A 6 -19.03 13.05 -4.54
C LEU A 6 -18.91 14.20 -3.54
N GLN A 7 -18.78 15.44 -4.04
CA GLN A 7 -18.76 16.66 -3.22
C GLN A 7 -20.06 16.83 -2.44
N GLN A 8 -21.21 16.53 -3.06
CA GLN A 8 -22.51 16.60 -2.38
C GLN A 8 -22.65 15.57 -1.27
N LEU A 9 -22.12 14.36 -1.46
CA LEU A 9 -22.18 13.27 -0.48
C LEU A 9 -21.21 13.47 0.69
N THR A 10 -20.01 13.97 0.40
CA THR A 10 -18.91 13.98 1.39
C THR A 10 -18.51 15.35 1.88
N GLY A 11 -19.00 16.42 1.27
CA GLY A 11 -18.54 17.78 1.55
C GLY A 11 -17.10 18.02 1.09
N LEU A 12 -16.62 17.26 0.11
CA LEU A 12 -15.24 17.35 -0.39
C LEU A 12 -14.97 18.74 -0.97
N GLU A 13 -14.03 19.45 -0.34
CA GLU A 13 -13.70 20.84 -0.65
C GLU A 13 -12.23 21.16 -0.34
N GLY A 14 -11.82 22.40 -0.64
CA GLY A 14 -10.52 22.94 -0.24
C GLY A 14 -9.33 22.10 -0.74
N ASP A 15 -8.45 21.74 0.19
CA ASP A 15 -7.18 21.07 -0.10
C ASP A 15 -7.33 19.76 -0.90
N VAL A 16 -8.41 19.00 -0.71
CA VAL A 16 -8.62 17.76 -1.47
C VAL A 16 -8.95 18.04 -2.94
N ILE A 17 -9.69 19.11 -3.21
CA ILE A 17 -9.94 19.56 -4.59
C ILE A 17 -8.63 20.01 -5.24
N ALA A 18 -7.79 20.75 -4.52
CA ALA A 18 -6.49 21.19 -5.03
C ALA A 18 -5.58 20.00 -5.39
N VAL A 19 -5.57 18.94 -4.58
CA VAL A 19 -4.83 17.70 -4.87
C VAL A 19 -5.37 17.01 -6.12
N LEU A 20 -6.69 16.94 -6.29
CA LEU A 20 -7.33 16.36 -7.47
C LEU A 20 -6.96 17.13 -8.75
N GLU A 21 -7.16 18.45 -8.75
CA GLU A 21 -6.84 19.33 -9.89
C GLU A 21 -5.37 19.22 -10.28
N GLN A 22 -4.46 19.28 -9.30
CA GLN A 22 -3.02 19.11 -9.55
C GLN A 22 -2.70 17.74 -10.16
N THR A 23 -3.41 16.69 -9.75
CA THR A 23 -3.21 15.35 -10.30
C THR A 23 -3.67 15.26 -11.75
N GLU A 24 -4.84 15.81 -12.07
CA GLU A 24 -5.36 15.85 -13.44
C GLU A 24 -4.47 16.71 -14.36
N ASP A 25 -3.98 17.85 -13.86
CA ASP A 25 -3.06 18.73 -14.58
C ASP A 25 -1.72 18.03 -14.87
N LEU A 26 -1.17 17.31 -13.89
CA LEU A 26 0.09 16.58 -14.02
C LEU A 26 -0.02 15.43 -15.03
N THR A 27 -1.14 14.71 -15.05
CA THR A 27 -1.30 13.52 -15.89
C THR A 27 -1.93 13.80 -17.24
N GLY A 28 -2.64 14.93 -17.37
CA GLY A 28 -3.52 15.23 -18.50
C GLY A 28 -4.71 14.28 -18.60
N LYS A 29 -5.06 13.56 -17.53
CA LYS A 29 -6.10 12.53 -17.50
C LYS A 29 -7.05 12.77 -16.33
N PRO A 30 -8.37 12.67 -16.56
CA PRO A 30 -9.35 12.82 -15.50
C PRO A 30 -9.31 11.66 -14.50
N ILE A 31 -9.93 11.88 -13.34
CA ILE A 31 -10.13 10.87 -12.30
C ILE A 31 -11.60 10.45 -12.24
N GLU A 32 -11.86 9.15 -12.36
CA GLU A 32 -13.17 8.55 -12.16
C GLU A 32 -13.29 7.94 -10.77
N PHE A 33 -14.49 8.06 -10.18
CA PHE A 33 -14.80 7.59 -8.83
C PHE A 33 -15.79 6.44 -8.87
N VAL A 34 -15.45 5.32 -8.23
CA VAL A 34 -16.26 4.10 -8.20
C VAL A 34 -16.41 3.61 -6.76
N GLU A 35 -17.63 3.63 -6.25
CA GLU A 35 -17.95 2.96 -4.98
C GLU A 35 -18.06 1.45 -5.21
N ASP A 36 -17.46 0.66 -4.31
CA ASP A 36 -17.38 -0.80 -4.38
C ASP A 36 -17.36 -1.41 -2.98
N GLU A 37 -18.53 -1.83 -2.49
CA GLU A 37 -18.72 -2.43 -1.16
C GLU A 37 -17.88 -3.70 -0.94
N HIS A 38 -17.42 -4.35 -2.01
CA HIS A 38 -16.61 -5.57 -1.95
C HIS A 38 -15.10 -5.30 -2.03
N LEU A 39 -14.69 -4.03 -2.04
CA LEU A 39 -13.27 -3.68 -2.06
C LEU A 39 -12.59 -4.19 -0.77
N PRO A 40 -11.49 -4.99 -0.86
CA PRO A 40 -10.84 -5.57 0.32
C PRO A 40 -10.12 -4.50 1.17
N VAL A 41 -9.81 -3.36 0.57
CA VAL A 41 -9.21 -2.18 1.20
C VAL A 41 -10.22 -1.02 1.25
N LEU A 42 -9.88 0.07 1.95
CA LEU A 42 -10.75 1.24 2.09
C LEU A 42 -10.86 2.04 0.79
N ALA A 43 -9.73 2.22 0.12
CA ALA A 43 -9.63 2.83 -1.20
C ALA A 43 -8.48 2.20 -1.99
N SER A 44 -8.51 2.35 -3.31
CA SER A 44 -7.41 1.97 -4.19
C SER A 44 -7.46 2.75 -5.50
N VAL A 45 -6.31 3.05 -6.06
CA VAL A 45 -6.21 3.66 -7.39
C VAL A 45 -5.74 2.68 -8.46
N ARG A 46 -6.44 2.72 -9.58
CA ARG A 46 -5.94 2.22 -10.86
C ARG A 46 -5.37 3.40 -11.63
N ILE A 47 -4.04 3.51 -11.57
CA ILE A 47 -3.31 4.57 -12.26
C ILE A 47 -3.39 4.33 -13.77
N ALA A 48 -3.87 5.34 -14.50
CA ALA A 48 -4.00 5.28 -15.94
C ALA A 48 -2.64 5.15 -16.62
N ARG A 49 -2.62 4.36 -17.69
CA ARG A 49 -1.50 4.26 -18.64
C ARG A 49 -1.73 5.15 -19.85
N SER A 50 -0.74 5.22 -20.73
CA SER A 50 -0.86 5.92 -22.02
C SER A 50 -2.15 5.58 -22.76
N SER A 51 -2.49 4.29 -22.84
CA SER A 51 -3.67 3.75 -23.55
C SER A 51 -5.00 3.91 -22.82
N MET A 52 -4.98 4.32 -21.54
CA MET A 52 -6.18 4.42 -20.71
C MET A 52 -6.70 5.87 -20.66
N PRO A 53 -8.02 6.10 -20.74
CA PRO A 53 -8.56 7.46 -20.79
C PRO A 53 -8.54 8.19 -19.45
N ALA A 54 -8.64 7.47 -18.32
CA ALA A 54 -8.81 8.05 -17.00
C ALA A 54 -8.14 7.20 -15.91
N HIS A 55 -7.78 7.85 -14.80
CA HIS A 55 -7.47 7.17 -13.54
C HIS A 55 -8.78 6.71 -12.89
N VAL A 56 -8.76 5.65 -12.10
CA VAL A 56 -9.95 5.20 -11.37
C VAL A 56 -9.63 5.02 -9.90
N ILE A 57 -10.28 5.80 -9.04
CA ILE A 57 -10.25 5.62 -7.59
C ILE A 57 -11.49 4.82 -7.19
N ARG A 58 -11.26 3.65 -6.61
CA ARG A 58 -12.29 2.82 -6.00
C ARG A 58 -12.28 3.03 -4.48
N PHE A 59 -13.45 3.05 -3.84
CA PHE A 59 -13.57 3.12 -2.38
C PHE A 59 -14.76 2.30 -1.90
N ARG A 60 -14.69 1.80 -0.66
CA ARG A 60 -15.73 0.89 -0.12
C ARG A 60 -17.06 1.58 0.16
N GLU A 61 -16.99 2.73 0.82
CA GLU A 61 -18.14 3.51 1.26
C GLU A 61 -17.81 4.98 1.11
N ALA A 62 -18.79 5.80 0.71
CA ALA A 62 -18.67 7.25 0.65
C ALA A 62 -18.68 7.93 2.05
N ASP A 63 -17.83 7.46 2.98
CA ASP A 63 -17.73 8.01 4.35
C ASP A 63 -17.20 9.47 4.31
N PRO A 64 -18.01 10.48 4.71
CA PRO A 64 -17.60 11.88 4.68
C PRO A 64 -16.40 12.20 5.57
N VAL A 65 -16.09 11.36 6.55
CA VAL A 65 -14.96 11.53 7.47
C VAL A 65 -13.67 10.97 6.89
N LEU A 66 -13.70 9.81 6.25
CA LEU A 66 -12.49 9.13 5.77
C LEU A 66 -12.16 9.47 4.32
N LEU A 67 -13.19 9.52 3.48
CA LEU A 67 -13.03 9.58 2.03
C LEU A 67 -12.18 10.77 1.52
N PRO A 68 -12.27 11.99 2.09
CA PRO A 68 -11.43 13.10 1.65
C PRO A 68 -9.93 12.80 1.74
N HIS A 69 -9.48 12.17 2.83
CA HIS A 69 -8.07 11.75 2.94
C HIS A 69 -7.74 10.59 2.01
N LEU A 70 -8.63 9.59 1.91
CA LEU A 70 -8.40 8.44 1.03
C LEU A 70 -8.20 8.88 -0.42
N ILE A 71 -9.02 9.81 -0.93
CA ILE A 71 -8.88 10.36 -2.28
C ILE A 71 -7.55 11.09 -2.45
N ALA A 72 -7.19 11.96 -1.50
CA ALA A 72 -5.94 12.70 -1.57
C ALA A 72 -4.71 11.76 -1.52
N HIS A 73 -4.79 10.69 -0.72
CA HIS A 73 -3.77 9.66 -0.60
C HIS A 73 -3.59 8.91 -1.92
N GLU A 74 -4.69 8.43 -2.52
CA GLU A 74 -4.68 7.75 -3.82
C GLU A 74 -4.14 8.66 -4.96
N CYS A 75 -4.44 9.96 -4.91
CA CYS A 75 -3.84 10.95 -5.81
C CYS A 75 -2.32 11.06 -5.61
N GLY A 76 -1.85 10.97 -4.36
CA GLY A 76 -0.42 10.92 -4.04
C GLY A 76 0.31 9.80 -4.80
N HIS A 77 -0.26 8.59 -4.87
CA HIS A 77 0.32 7.51 -5.65
C HIS A 77 0.40 7.84 -7.15
N VAL A 78 -0.64 8.45 -7.71
CA VAL A 78 -0.65 8.90 -9.11
C VAL A 78 0.46 9.93 -9.35
N GLN A 79 0.54 10.95 -8.49
CA GLN A 79 1.51 12.03 -8.63
C GLN A 79 2.95 11.53 -8.55
N ARG A 80 3.26 10.61 -7.63
CA ARG A 80 4.63 10.06 -7.51
C ARG A 80 5.08 9.37 -8.79
N ILE A 81 4.22 8.54 -9.39
CA ILE A 81 4.54 7.89 -10.66
C ILE A 81 4.62 8.90 -11.81
N TYR A 82 3.68 9.82 -11.92
CA TYR A 82 3.61 10.75 -13.06
C TYR A 82 4.64 11.89 -13.01
N ALA A 83 5.15 12.23 -11.83
CA ALA A 83 6.30 13.12 -11.66
C ALA A 83 7.60 12.52 -12.24
N THR A 84 7.61 11.22 -12.54
CA THR A 84 8.75 10.52 -13.14
C THR A 84 8.60 10.46 -14.66
N PRO A 85 9.69 10.64 -15.44
CA PRO A 85 9.67 10.47 -16.89
C PRO A 85 9.12 9.08 -17.31
N PRO A 86 8.34 8.98 -18.41
CA PRO A 86 7.67 7.74 -18.80
C PRO A 86 8.55 6.49 -18.90
N ASP A 87 9.77 6.64 -19.40
CA ASP A 87 10.77 5.58 -19.58
C ASP A 87 11.39 5.07 -18.27
N ARG A 88 11.15 5.78 -17.16
CA ARG A 88 11.67 5.44 -15.82
C ARG A 88 10.56 5.02 -14.85
N ARG A 89 9.30 5.01 -15.29
CA ARG A 89 8.16 4.53 -14.49
C ARG A 89 8.18 3.01 -14.42
N LEU A 90 8.04 2.48 -13.22
CA LEU A 90 8.07 1.05 -12.94
C LEU A 90 6.80 0.61 -12.23
N ALA A 91 6.49 -0.67 -12.34
CA ALA A 91 5.45 -1.33 -11.58
C ALA A 91 5.99 -2.66 -11.02
N PRO A 92 5.65 -3.01 -9.78
CA PRO A 92 6.02 -4.30 -9.22
C PRO A 92 5.19 -5.40 -9.89
N VAL A 93 5.85 -6.49 -10.28
CA VAL A 93 5.21 -7.65 -10.91
C VAL A 93 5.71 -8.95 -10.30
N THR A 94 4.82 -9.93 -10.18
CA THR A 94 5.18 -11.29 -9.79
C THR A 94 5.29 -12.15 -11.05
N LYS A 95 6.48 -12.70 -11.32
CA LYS A 95 6.69 -13.64 -12.43
C LYS A 95 6.42 -15.07 -11.96
N SER A 96 5.85 -15.90 -12.84
CA SER A 96 5.52 -17.31 -12.56
C SER A 96 6.70 -18.13 -12.02
N LYS A 97 7.93 -17.89 -12.52
CA LYS A 97 9.16 -18.55 -12.04
C LYS A 97 9.47 -18.34 -10.56
N HIS A 98 8.97 -17.25 -9.97
CA HIS A 98 9.19 -16.90 -8.56
C HIS A 98 8.15 -17.59 -7.66
N ILE A 99 6.92 -17.73 -8.15
CA ILE A 99 5.77 -18.26 -7.40
C ILE A 99 6.06 -19.67 -6.85
N ASP A 100 6.50 -20.61 -7.70
CA ASP A 100 6.73 -22.00 -7.25
C ASP A 100 7.79 -22.11 -6.15
N ARG A 101 8.83 -21.27 -6.24
CA ARG A 101 9.89 -21.23 -5.22
C ARG A 101 9.36 -20.63 -3.92
N VAL A 102 8.65 -19.50 -3.99
CA VAL A 102 8.07 -18.85 -2.82
C VAL A 102 7.06 -19.76 -2.14
N PHE A 103 6.18 -20.42 -2.90
CA PHE A 103 5.17 -21.31 -2.35
C PHE A 103 5.78 -22.50 -1.63
N ARG A 104 6.89 -23.06 -2.15
CA ARG A 104 7.65 -24.10 -1.42
C ARG A 104 8.26 -23.57 -0.12
N ILE A 105 8.77 -22.34 -0.10
CA ILE A 105 9.33 -21.73 1.12
C ILE A 105 8.22 -21.55 2.16
N LEU A 106 7.09 -20.97 1.76
CA LEU A 106 5.95 -20.72 2.64
C LEU A 106 5.34 -22.02 3.16
N ALA A 107 5.12 -23.02 2.29
CA ALA A 107 4.54 -24.30 2.67
C ALA A 107 5.46 -25.16 3.55
N ALA A 108 6.78 -24.90 3.56
CA ALA A 108 7.73 -25.60 4.41
C ALA A 108 7.79 -25.02 5.84
N ASP A 109 7.10 -23.90 6.10
CA ASP A 109 7.05 -23.29 7.42
C ASP A 109 6.22 -24.15 8.40
N PRO A 110 6.72 -24.48 9.60
CA PRO A 110 6.02 -25.35 10.55
C PRO A 110 4.66 -24.84 11.02
N CYS A 111 4.37 -23.54 10.91
CA CYS A 111 3.07 -22.97 11.24
C CYS A 111 2.00 -23.28 10.18
N VAL A 112 2.40 -23.68 8.98
CA VAL A 112 1.49 -23.88 7.86
C VAL A 112 1.01 -25.33 7.83
N THR A 113 -0.29 -25.51 8.01
CA THR A 113 -0.96 -26.81 7.88
C THR A 113 -1.79 -26.84 6.61
N LEU A 114 -1.26 -27.45 5.54
CA LEU A 114 -1.97 -27.60 4.26
C LEU A 114 -2.73 -28.92 4.13
N ASP A 115 -2.46 -29.91 4.98
CA ASP A 115 -2.95 -31.29 4.83
C ASP A 115 -4.48 -31.41 4.90
N THR A 116 -5.17 -30.40 5.43
CA THR A 116 -6.63 -30.33 5.52
C THR A 116 -7.27 -29.52 4.39
N MET A 117 -6.47 -28.97 3.48
CA MET A 117 -6.91 -28.08 2.39
C MET A 117 -6.83 -28.82 1.06
N ASP A 118 -7.73 -28.48 0.13
CA ASP A 118 -7.54 -28.87 -1.26
C ASP A 118 -6.44 -28.02 -1.94
N GLU A 119 -6.00 -28.43 -3.14
CA GLU A 119 -4.92 -27.75 -3.87
C GLU A 119 -5.24 -26.28 -4.16
N GLN A 120 -6.51 -25.97 -4.43
CA GLN A 120 -6.94 -24.61 -4.76
C GLN A 120 -6.90 -23.72 -3.52
N GLN A 121 -7.45 -24.20 -2.40
CA GLN A 121 -7.42 -23.51 -1.10
C GLN A 121 -5.99 -23.26 -0.64
N ALA A 122 -5.12 -24.26 -0.74
CA ALA A 122 -3.71 -24.11 -0.39
C ALA A 122 -3.03 -23.05 -1.27
N ARG A 123 -3.26 -23.07 -2.59
CA ARG A 123 -2.72 -22.09 -3.53
C ARG A 123 -3.25 -20.67 -3.25
N GLU A 124 -4.52 -20.51 -2.94
CA GLU A 124 -5.12 -19.22 -2.58
C GLU A 124 -4.48 -18.64 -1.31
N MET A 125 -4.33 -19.45 -0.26
CA MET A 125 -3.70 -19.01 0.99
C MET A 125 -2.23 -18.60 0.79
N LEU A 126 -1.46 -19.39 0.04
CA LEU A 126 -0.07 -19.06 -0.29
C LEU A 126 0.02 -17.77 -1.12
N THR A 127 -0.95 -17.54 -2.01
CA THR A 127 -1.05 -16.31 -2.79
C THR A 127 -1.32 -15.11 -1.88
N ILE A 128 -2.25 -15.21 -0.93
CA ILE A 128 -2.57 -14.14 0.02
C ILE A 128 -1.32 -13.72 0.82
N TRP A 129 -0.56 -14.69 1.32
CA TRP A 129 0.67 -14.38 2.07
C TRP A 129 1.76 -13.78 1.21
N HIS A 130 2.02 -14.36 0.03
CA HIS A 130 3.02 -13.85 -0.89
C HIS A 130 2.69 -12.44 -1.37
N GLN A 131 1.48 -12.24 -1.91
CA GLN A 131 1.05 -10.97 -2.46
C GLN A 131 0.85 -9.91 -1.37
N GLY A 132 0.32 -10.29 -0.21
CA GLY A 132 0.18 -9.41 0.94
C GLY A 132 1.51 -8.87 1.44
N MET A 133 2.55 -9.70 1.47
CA MET A 133 3.90 -9.29 1.86
C MET A 133 4.55 -8.38 0.80
N VAL A 134 4.49 -8.77 -0.48
CA VAL A 134 5.00 -7.94 -1.59
C VAL A 134 4.32 -6.58 -1.59
N ASN A 135 2.99 -6.54 -1.49
CA ASN A 135 2.22 -5.30 -1.44
C ASN A 135 2.66 -4.42 -0.27
N GLN A 136 2.86 -4.97 0.92
CA GLN A 136 3.30 -4.14 2.03
C GLN A 136 4.68 -3.51 1.77
N VAL A 137 5.62 -4.29 1.25
CA VAL A 137 6.99 -3.83 1.00
C VAL A 137 7.08 -2.77 -0.09
N VAL A 138 6.24 -2.84 -1.13
CA VAL A 138 6.28 -1.90 -2.25
C VAL A 138 5.37 -0.68 -2.09
N ASN A 139 4.49 -0.66 -1.08
CA ASN A 139 3.58 0.46 -0.85
C ASN A 139 3.84 1.20 0.47
N LEU A 140 4.11 0.55 1.61
CA LEU A 140 4.09 1.28 2.90
C LEU A 140 5.19 2.34 3.06
N ASN A 141 6.31 2.21 2.34
CA ASN A 141 7.30 3.27 2.25
C ASN A 141 6.75 4.47 1.47
N VAL A 142 6.08 4.21 0.34
CA VAL A 142 5.42 5.21 -0.50
C VAL A 142 4.29 5.90 0.26
N ASP A 143 3.47 5.13 0.97
CA ASP A 143 2.37 5.61 1.80
C ASP A 143 2.92 6.60 2.83
N TYR A 144 4.03 6.29 3.50
CA TYR A 144 4.67 7.24 4.41
C TYR A 144 5.06 8.56 3.72
N ARG A 145 5.64 8.51 2.52
CA ARG A 145 5.99 9.71 1.75
C ARG A 145 4.76 10.53 1.41
N ILE A 146 3.67 9.88 1.01
CA ILE A 146 2.37 10.52 0.72
C ILE A 146 1.79 11.15 1.99
N GLU A 147 1.77 10.43 3.11
CA GLU A 147 1.28 10.95 4.38
C GLU A 147 2.09 12.17 4.84
N SER A 148 3.42 12.13 4.71
CA SER A 148 4.29 13.25 5.05
C SER A 148 4.07 14.47 4.15
N TRP A 149 3.84 14.24 2.86
CA TRP A 149 3.55 15.30 1.89
C TRP A 149 2.20 15.95 2.20
N LEU A 150 1.13 15.16 2.32
CA LEU A 150 -0.21 15.64 2.69
C LEU A 150 -0.20 16.41 4.00
N TYR A 151 0.46 15.87 5.03
CA TYR A 151 0.54 16.53 6.33
C TYR A 151 1.21 17.90 6.24
N ARG A 152 2.27 18.03 5.43
CA ARG A 152 3.04 19.28 5.30
C ARG A 152 2.32 20.33 4.46
N GLU A 153 1.78 19.92 3.32
CA GLU A 153 1.36 20.85 2.26
C GLU A 153 -0.16 21.10 2.25
N TYR A 154 -0.95 20.18 2.81
CA TYR A 154 -2.42 20.23 2.77
C TYR A 154 -3.00 20.15 4.19
N PRO A 155 -2.84 21.19 5.02
CA PRO A 155 -3.25 21.19 6.41
C PRO A 155 -4.76 20.94 6.61
N GLY A 156 -5.59 21.25 5.63
CA GLY A 156 -7.03 20.98 5.63
C GLY A 156 -7.38 19.49 5.61
N VAL A 157 -6.48 18.63 5.13
CA VAL A 157 -6.69 17.16 5.07
C VAL A 157 -6.37 16.49 6.41
N ARG A 158 -5.62 17.16 7.30
CA ARG A 158 -5.12 16.57 8.56
C ARG A 158 -6.20 15.95 9.47
N PRO A 159 -7.41 16.52 9.63
CA PRO A 159 -8.45 15.89 10.45
C PRO A 159 -8.86 14.52 9.91
N ASN A 160 -9.06 14.41 8.59
CA ASN A 160 -9.41 13.16 7.90
C ASN A 160 -8.22 12.18 7.95
N GLN A 161 -7.01 12.68 7.68
CA GLN A 161 -5.76 11.92 7.76
C GLN A 161 -5.57 11.27 9.14
N ALA A 162 -5.79 12.02 10.23
CA ALA A 162 -5.65 11.49 11.58
C ALA A 162 -6.64 10.36 11.88
N LYS A 163 -7.83 10.37 11.25
CA LYS A 163 -8.83 9.30 11.39
C LYS A 163 -8.42 8.05 10.60
N SER A 164 -7.99 8.21 9.35
CA SER A 164 -7.48 7.11 8.53
C SER A 164 -6.26 6.44 9.17
N ILE A 165 -5.30 7.23 9.69
CA ILE A 165 -4.13 6.71 10.41
C ILE A 165 -4.55 5.96 11.69
N ALA A 166 -5.55 6.44 12.43
CA ALA A 166 -6.03 5.74 13.61
C ALA A 166 -6.64 4.36 13.26
N LEU A 167 -7.35 4.25 12.14
CA LEU A 167 -7.88 2.98 11.64
C LEU A 167 -6.73 2.06 11.19
N GLN A 168 -5.73 2.59 10.48
CA GLN A 168 -4.53 1.85 10.09
C GLN A 168 -3.76 1.30 11.29
N VAL A 169 -3.66 2.08 12.38
CA VAL A 169 -3.07 1.61 13.65
C VAL A 169 -3.87 0.43 14.22
N GLN A 170 -5.20 0.52 14.26
CA GLN A 170 -6.05 -0.57 14.77
C GLN A 170 -5.85 -1.85 13.96
N MET A 171 -5.86 -1.74 12.62
CA MET A 171 -5.63 -2.89 11.73
C MET A 171 -4.24 -3.50 11.90
N SER A 172 -3.21 -2.66 12.01
CA SER A 172 -1.83 -3.12 12.21
C SER A 172 -1.65 -3.83 13.55
N VAL A 173 -2.22 -3.29 14.63
CA VAL A 173 -2.17 -3.90 15.97
C VAL A 173 -2.94 -5.23 16.01
N ALA A 174 -4.04 -5.35 15.27
CA ALA A 174 -4.76 -6.63 15.14
C ALA A 174 -3.87 -7.73 14.55
N GLY A 175 -2.92 -7.38 13.67
CA GLY A 175 -1.92 -8.30 13.10
C GLY A 175 -0.95 -8.89 14.12
N LEU A 176 -0.85 -8.33 15.33
CA LEU A 176 -0.01 -8.86 16.42
C LEU A 176 -0.67 -10.00 17.21
N ALA A 177 -1.94 -10.28 16.97
CA ALA A 177 -2.70 -11.25 17.76
C ALA A 177 -2.09 -12.67 17.71
N SER A 178 -2.22 -13.41 18.82
CA SER A 178 -1.60 -14.74 18.98
C SER A 178 -2.07 -15.78 17.98
N ASN A 179 -3.33 -15.71 17.56
CA ASN A 179 -3.87 -16.55 16.49
C ASN A 179 -3.22 -16.23 15.14
N VAL A 180 -3.03 -14.94 14.82
CA VAL A 180 -2.33 -14.53 13.59
C VAL A 180 -0.89 -15.05 13.59
N LYS A 181 -0.18 -14.93 14.73
CA LYS A 181 1.19 -15.46 14.89
C LYS A 181 1.26 -16.98 14.69
N ARG A 182 0.27 -17.71 15.18
CA ARG A 182 0.22 -19.18 15.08
C ARG A 182 -0.08 -19.65 13.66
N ASP A 183 -0.98 -18.97 12.96
CA ASP A 183 -1.55 -19.44 11.69
C ASP A 183 -0.87 -18.86 10.45
N THR A 184 0.14 -17.99 10.62
CA THR A 184 0.86 -17.32 9.52
C THR A 184 2.32 -17.79 9.50
N PRO A 185 2.92 -18.05 8.32
CA PRO A 185 4.34 -18.37 8.21
C PRO A 185 5.20 -17.35 8.97
N HIS A 186 6.19 -17.81 9.72
CA HIS A 186 7.02 -16.97 10.59
C HIS A 186 7.60 -15.78 9.84
N MET A 187 8.15 -16.00 8.64
CA MET A 187 8.72 -14.95 7.81
C MET A 187 7.69 -13.88 7.42
N VAL A 188 6.45 -14.28 7.13
CA VAL A 188 5.36 -13.37 6.75
C VAL A 188 4.85 -12.61 7.97
N TYR A 189 4.67 -13.29 9.10
CA TYR A 189 4.24 -12.68 10.36
C TYR A 189 5.25 -11.63 10.85
N GLU A 190 6.52 -12.01 10.96
CA GLU A 190 7.58 -11.11 11.43
C GLU A 190 7.81 -9.98 10.42
N GLY A 191 7.85 -10.31 9.13
CA GLY A 191 8.07 -9.33 8.07
C GLY A 191 6.95 -8.30 7.97
N SER A 192 5.70 -8.72 7.91
CA SER A 192 4.54 -7.83 7.84
C SER A 192 4.46 -6.92 9.07
N ASN A 193 4.63 -7.47 10.27
CA ASN A 193 4.61 -6.66 11.48
C ASN A 193 5.82 -5.71 11.58
N ALA A 194 6.99 -6.08 11.05
CA ALA A 194 8.15 -5.19 10.99
C ALA A 194 7.94 -4.02 10.00
N VAL A 195 7.33 -4.27 8.85
CA VAL A 195 6.96 -3.23 7.87
C VAL A 195 5.89 -2.30 8.45
N ASN A 196 4.85 -2.84 9.09
CA ASN A 196 3.85 -2.04 9.80
C ASN A 196 4.48 -1.20 10.92
N TYR A 197 5.39 -1.77 11.71
CA TYR A 197 6.14 -1.03 12.72
C TYR A 197 6.90 0.15 12.09
N ALA A 198 7.60 -0.07 10.97
CA ALA A 198 8.40 0.95 10.31
C ALA A 198 7.55 2.13 9.84
N TYR A 199 6.43 1.84 9.19
CA TYR A 199 5.46 2.84 8.77
C TYR A 199 4.87 3.60 9.97
N LEU A 200 4.32 2.88 10.97
CA LEU A 200 3.68 3.50 12.13
C LEU A 200 4.65 4.31 12.99
N ARG A 201 5.91 3.88 13.10
CA ARG A 201 6.94 4.67 13.79
C ARG A 201 7.18 5.99 13.06
N SER A 202 7.32 5.95 11.74
CA SER A 202 7.65 7.12 10.92
C SER A 202 6.50 8.13 10.89
N VAL A 203 5.27 7.64 10.71
CA VAL A 203 4.04 8.45 10.86
C VAL A 203 3.87 8.96 12.29
N GLY A 204 4.19 8.15 13.30
CA GLY A 204 4.14 8.53 14.69
C GLY A 204 5.05 9.72 15.00
N ILE A 205 6.28 9.71 14.49
CA ILE A 205 7.23 10.84 14.62
C ILE A 205 6.66 12.11 13.97
N MET A 206 6.13 11.99 12.74
CA MET A 206 5.48 13.11 12.03
C MET A 206 4.34 13.73 12.87
N LEU A 207 3.54 12.90 13.54
CA LEU A 207 2.40 13.35 14.35
C LEU A 207 2.77 13.71 15.80
N GLY A 208 4.02 13.50 16.23
CA GLY A 208 4.43 13.64 17.63
C GLY A 208 3.78 12.63 18.59
N ARG A 209 3.51 11.39 18.12
CA ARG A 209 2.81 10.32 18.84
C ARG A 209 3.60 9.02 18.84
N ASN A 210 3.46 8.23 19.90
CA ASN A 210 3.95 6.85 19.93
C ASN A 210 2.85 5.88 19.42
N LEU A 211 2.86 5.58 18.12
CA LEU A 211 1.92 4.66 17.49
C LEU A 211 2.35 3.18 17.54
N VAL A 212 3.56 2.90 18.01
CA VAL A 212 4.14 1.55 18.04
C VAL A 212 4.23 0.96 19.44
N ARG A 213 3.50 1.54 20.41
CA ARG A 213 3.54 1.12 21.83
C ARG A 213 3.19 -0.35 22.06
N ASP A 214 2.35 -0.93 21.20
CA ASP A 214 1.85 -2.29 21.34
C ASP A 214 2.82 -3.33 20.76
N TYR A 215 3.87 -2.89 20.04
CA TYR A 215 4.92 -3.76 19.50
C TYR A 215 5.98 -4.06 20.57
N THR A 216 5.88 -5.24 21.16
CA THR A 216 6.75 -5.68 22.27
C THR A 216 7.73 -6.79 21.88
N ASP A 217 7.50 -7.48 20.76
CA ASP A 217 8.39 -8.53 20.25
C ASP A 217 9.70 -7.91 19.75
N SER A 218 10.82 -8.30 20.37
CA SER A 218 12.13 -7.71 20.07
C SER A 218 12.59 -7.94 18.63
N THR A 219 12.21 -9.07 18.02
CA THR A 219 12.59 -9.39 16.64
C THR A 219 11.92 -8.42 15.67
N ILE A 220 10.60 -8.23 15.85
CA ILE A 220 9.81 -7.27 15.06
C ILE A 220 10.32 -5.84 15.29
N VAL A 221 10.57 -5.44 16.53
CA VAL A 221 11.02 -4.07 16.85
C VAL A 221 12.41 -3.78 16.27
N VAL A 222 13.36 -4.71 16.35
CA VAL A 222 14.71 -4.53 15.80
C VAL A 222 14.64 -4.43 14.28
N LEU A 223 13.91 -5.32 13.62
CA LEU A 223 13.77 -5.30 12.16
C LEU A 223 13.01 -4.05 11.70
N GLY A 224 11.89 -3.71 12.34
CA GLY A 224 11.10 -2.52 12.03
C GLY A 224 11.86 -1.21 12.21
N LYS A 225 12.74 -1.11 13.20
CA LYS A 225 13.64 0.06 13.35
C LYS A 225 14.62 0.18 12.18
N ARG A 226 15.17 -0.94 11.69
CA ARG A 226 16.08 -0.94 10.53
C ARG A 226 15.35 -0.51 9.26
N LEU A 227 14.13 -1.01 9.05
CA LEU A 227 13.27 -0.61 7.94
C LEU A 227 12.88 0.89 8.05
N ALA A 228 12.56 1.38 9.24
CA ALA A 228 12.22 2.79 9.47
C ALA A 228 13.39 3.73 9.16
N ALA A 229 14.64 3.31 9.44
CA ALA A 229 15.82 4.13 9.16
C ALA A 229 15.96 4.45 7.65
N VAL A 230 15.50 3.57 6.77
CA VAL A 230 15.46 3.81 5.32
C VAL A 230 14.55 5.01 4.97
N LEU A 231 13.47 5.21 5.73
CA LEU A 231 12.52 6.31 5.51
C LEU A 231 13.02 7.65 6.08
N GLU A 232 14.05 7.63 6.94
CA GLU A 232 14.68 8.84 7.48
C GLU A 232 15.53 9.56 6.42
N GLU A 233 15.89 8.85 5.34
CA GLU A 233 16.56 9.44 4.18
C GLU A 233 15.66 10.44 3.42
N PRO A 234 16.23 11.44 2.73
CA PRO A 234 15.47 12.40 1.95
C PRO A 234 14.57 11.74 0.90
N ASP A 235 13.37 12.27 0.72
CA ASP A 235 12.46 11.83 -0.35
C ASP A 235 13.05 12.21 -1.72
N THR A 236 13.44 11.20 -2.50
CA THR A 236 13.95 11.36 -3.87
C THR A 236 12.91 11.00 -4.93
N GLY A 237 11.62 11.08 -4.58
CA GLY A 237 10.50 10.73 -5.45
C GLY A 237 10.41 9.23 -5.73
N PHE A 238 9.82 8.89 -6.88
CA PHE A 238 9.56 7.50 -7.27
C PHE A 238 10.81 6.62 -7.36
N GLU A 239 11.95 7.18 -7.75
CA GLU A 239 13.22 6.43 -7.73
C GLU A 239 13.64 6.05 -6.31
N GLY A 240 13.35 6.92 -5.35
CA GLY A 240 13.46 6.62 -3.93
C GLY A 240 12.54 5.48 -3.54
N ASP A 241 11.26 5.54 -3.92
CA ASP A 241 10.28 4.49 -3.60
C ASP A 241 10.75 3.10 -4.04
N VAL A 242 11.24 2.99 -5.27
CA VAL A 242 11.77 1.75 -5.84
C VAL A 242 13.01 1.27 -5.07
N ARG A 243 13.94 2.18 -4.79
CA ARG A 243 15.16 1.86 -4.01
C ARG A 243 14.80 1.36 -2.61
N GLU A 244 13.96 2.09 -1.89
CA GLU A 244 13.53 1.77 -0.53
C GLU A 244 12.79 0.43 -0.47
N SER A 245 11.90 0.17 -1.44
CA SER A 245 11.22 -1.12 -1.58
C SER A 245 12.20 -2.28 -1.75
N ASN A 246 13.25 -2.09 -2.57
CA ASN A 246 14.29 -3.10 -2.78
C ASN A 246 15.16 -3.31 -1.53
N GLU A 247 15.49 -2.24 -0.81
CA GLU A 247 16.22 -2.31 0.45
C GLU A 247 15.41 -3.05 1.53
N TRP A 248 14.12 -2.71 1.67
CA TRP A 248 13.19 -3.43 2.53
C TRP A 248 13.11 -4.91 2.17
N ALA A 249 12.91 -5.23 0.89
CA ALA A 249 12.87 -6.60 0.40
C ALA A 249 14.15 -7.37 0.72
N ALA A 250 15.32 -6.73 0.59
CA ALA A 250 16.61 -7.34 0.93
C ALA A 250 16.75 -7.61 2.43
N MET A 251 16.34 -6.67 3.29
CA MET A 251 16.35 -6.86 4.75
C MET A 251 15.42 -7.98 5.21
N LEU A 252 14.32 -8.20 4.48
CA LEU A 252 13.30 -9.21 4.74
C LEU A 252 13.61 -10.56 4.08
N GLY A 253 14.63 -10.63 3.21
CA GLY A 253 14.97 -11.85 2.48
C GLY A 253 13.99 -12.23 1.37
N ILE A 254 13.23 -11.25 0.85
CA ILE A 254 12.16 -11.46 -0.15
C ILE A 254 12.45 -10.79 -1.49
N SER A 255 13.69 -10.40 -1.78
CA SER A 255 14.06 -9.73 -3.04
C SER A 255 13.65 -10.49 -4.30
N ASP A 256 13.60 -11.83 -4.23
CA ASP A 256 13.19 -12.68 -5.35
C ASP A 256 11.66 -12.86 -5.46
N TRP A 257 10.85 -12.19 -4.63
CA TRP A 257 9.39 -12.39 -4.60
C TRP A 257 8.65 -11.54 -5.65
N PHE A 258 9.30 -10.51 -6.18
CA PHE A 258 8.77 -9.64 -7.23
C PHE A 258 9.91 -9.12 -8.10
N ASP A 259 9.57 -8.59 -9.26
CA ASP A 259 10.45 -7.86 -10.16
C ASP A 259 9.84 -6.49 -10.46
N TRP A 260 10.66 -5.58 -10.98
CA TRP A 260 10.16 -4.34 -11.59
C TRP A 260 9.99 -4.52 -13.09
N GLN A 261 8.88 -4.02 -13.62
CA GLN A 261 8.61 -3.93 -15.06
C GLN A 261 8.30 -2.49 -15.43
N ALA A 262 8.56 -2.11 -16.68
CA ALA A 262 8.12 -0.81 -17.20
C ALA A 262 6.61 -0.64 -16.99
N PHE A 263 6.21 0.54 -16.52
CA PHE A 263 4.84 0.83 -16.14
C PHE A 263 3.85 0.61 -17.29
N GLU A 264 4.25 0.84 -18.53
CA GLU A 264 3.40 0.64 -19.71
C GLU A 264 3.27 -0.85 -20.11
N ASP A 265 4.21 -1.71 -19.71
CA ASP A 265 4.33 -3.10 -20.21
C ASP A 265 3.63 -4.16 -19.35
N VAL A 266 3.10 -3.81 -18.17
CA VAL A 266 2.39 -4.80 -17.33
C VAL A 266 1.14 -5.29 -18.07
N PRO A 267 0.82 -6.60 -18.05
CA PRO A 267 -0.25 -7.17 -18.87
C PRO A 267 -1.63 -6.55 -18.68
N ALA A 268 -2.46 -6.72 -19.72
CA ALA A 268 -3.86 -6.30 -19.77
C ALA A 268 -4.77 -6.96 -18.71
N SER A 269 -4.33 -7.99 -17.99
CA SER A 269 -5.08 -8.48 -16.80
C SER A 269 -5.16 -7.43 -15.69
N TYR A 270 -4.31 -6.39 -15.74
CA TYR A 270 -4.44 -5.15 -14.98
C TYR A 270 -5.64 -4.29 -15.44
N LEU A 271 -6.14 -4.48 -16.67
CA LEU A 271 -7.29 -3.78 -17.26
C LEU A 271 -8.64 -4.37 -16.82
N SER A 272 -8.69 -5.64 -16.37
CA SER A 272 -9.92 -6.37 -16.06
C SER A 272 -10.38 -6.27 -14.60
N GLY A 273 -9.76 -5.41 -13.78
CA GLY A 273 -10.35 -5.01 -12.50
C GLY A 273 -10.41 -6.10 -11.42
N SER A 274 -9.51 -7.10 -11.45
CA SER A 274 -9.27 -7.88 -10.24
C SER A 274 -8.69 -6.94 -9.19
N PRO A 275 -9.24 -6.93 -7.96
CA PRO A 275 -8.57 -6.29 -6.85
C PRO A 275 -7.16 -6.86 -6.76
N ARG A 276 -6.24 -6.13 -6.16
CA ARG A 276 -5.17 -6.83 -5.45
C ARG A 276 -5.87 -7.81 -4.48
N THR A 277 -5.91 -9.08 -4.85
CA THR A 277 -6.26 -10.23 -3.99
C THR A 277 -4.97 -10.94 -3.67
#